data_AF-A0A3G8R6C6-F1
#
_entry.id   AF-A0A3G8R6C6-F1
#
_cell.length_a   1.000
_cell.length_b   1.000
_cell.length_c   1.000
_cell.angle_alpha   90.00
_cell.angle_beta   90.00
_cell.angle_gamma   90.00
#
_symmetry.space_group_name_H-M   'P 1'
#
loop_
_entity.id
_entity.type
_entity.pdbx_description
1 polymer ?
#
loop_
_entity_poly.entity_id
_entity_poly.type
_entity_poly.pdbx_seq_one_letter_code
_entity_poly.pdbx_strand_id
1 'polypeptide(L)'
;MILSMDEIVNAICLHMAERKGVRPTDVVVELSWEEDTGYTAEVHVQGRSQYLVEANMIEAILRYLHSEYNIRAYREQVRLDLDEEITAIVQT
;
A
#
# COMPACT_ATOMS: atom_id res chain seq x y z
N MET A 1 -14.34 6.54 3.27
CA MET A 1 -13.38 6.13 4.32
C MET A 1 -12.01 6.68 3.95
N ILE A 2 -11.17 7.03 4.92
CA ILE A 2 -9.79 7.47 4.70
C ILE A 2 -8.89 6.49 5.45
N LEU A 3 -7.91 5.90 4.75
CA LEU A 3 -6.84 5.11 5.36
C LEU A 3 -5.62 5.99 5.56
N SER A 4 -5.03 5.88 6.74
CA SER A 4 -3.79 6.59 7.10
C SER A 4 -2.56 6.03 6.38
N MET A 5 -1.44 6.76 6.43
CA MET A 5 -0.16 6.29 5.91
C MET A 5 0.25 4.93 6.51
N ASP A 6 0.08 4.76 7.82
CA ASP A 6 0.36 3.50 8.52
C ASP A 6 -0.48 2.34 8.00
N GLU A 7 -1.74 2.58 7.65
CA GLU A 7 -2.60 1.56 7.07
C GLU A 7 -2.20 1.19 5.64
N ILE A 8 -1.72 2.17 4.85
CA ILE A 8 -1.15 1.90 3.52
C ILE A 8 0.13 1.07 3.66
N VAL A 9 1.00 1.40 4.61
CA VAL A 9 2.21 0.64 4.93
C VAL A 9 1.85 -0.79 5.35
N ASN A 10 0.89 -0.94 6.28
CA ASN A 10 0.43 -2.25 6.73
C ASN A 10 -0.15 -3.09 5.59
N ALA A 11 -0.96 -2.48 4.73
CA ALA A 11 -1.50 -3.13 3.54
C ALA A 11 -0.39 -3.69 2.63
N ILE A 12 0.64 -2.88 2.37
CA ILE A 12 1.79 -3.30 1.55
C ILE A 12 2.61 -4.38 2.25
N CYS A 13 2.89 -4.24 3.56
CA CYS A 13 3.61 -5.24 4.35
C CYS A 13 2.91 -6.60 4.31
N LEU A 14 1.60 -6.64 4.56
CA LEU A 14 0.79 -7.86 4.52
C LEU A 14 0.82 -8.48 3.12
N HIS A 15 0.57 -7.67 2.09
CA HIS A 15 0.56 -8.14 0.71
C HIS A 15 1.91 -8.71 0.27
N MET A 16 3.01 -8.04 0.59
CA MET A 16 4.35 -8.48 0.23
C MET A 16 4.80 -9.69 1.03
N ALA A 17 4.48 -9.74 2.32
CA ALA A 17 4.79 -10.87 3.18
C ALA A 17 4.11 -12.16 2.71
N GLU A 18 2.82 -12.09 2.36
CA GLU A 18 2.07 -13.22 1.81
C GLU A 18 2.73 -13.75 0.52
N ARG A 19 3.05 -12.86 -0.43
CA ARG A 19 3.66 -13.25 -1.71
C ARG A 19 5.06 -13.83 -1.59
N LYS A 20 5.82 -13.38 -0.59
CA LYS A 20 7.22 -13.81 -0.37
C LYS A 20 7.33 -14.95 0.64
N GLY A 21 6.27 -15.31 1.34
CA GLY A 21 6.28 -16.34 2.38
C GLY A 21 7.12 -15.94 3.60
N VAL A 22 7.09 -14.66 3.98
CA VAL A 22 7.80 -14.11 5.14
C VAL A 22 6.82 -13.51 6.15
N ARG A 23 7.29 -13.04 7.31
CA ARG A 23 6.42 -12.33 8.25
C ARG A 23 6.26 -10.87 7.79
N PRO A 24 5.10 -10.23 8.02
CA PRO A 24 4.92 -8.80 7.74
C PRO A 24 5.99 -7.91 8.38
N THR A 25 6.45 -8.26 9.58
CA THR A 25 7.52 -7.54 10.30
C THR A 25 8.90 -7.67 9.66
N ASP A 26 9.09 -8.61 8.72
CA ASP A 26 10.32 -8.77 7.96
C ASP A 26 10.31 -7.90 6.67
N VAL A 27 9.22 -7.16 6.42
CA VAL A 27 9.05 -6.24 5.30
C VAL A 27 9.13 -4.81 5.81
N VAL A 28 10.04 -4.02 5.25
CA VAL A 28 10.12 -2.57 5.48
C VAL A 28 9.60 -1.86 4.25
N VAL A 29 8.77 -0.84 4.46
CA VAL A 29 8.13 -0.08 3.40
C VAL A 29 8.37 1.41 3.64
N GLU A 30 8.80 2.10 2.60
CA GLU A 30 8.89 3.56 2.56
C GLU A 30 8.04 4.07 1.40
N LEU A 31 7.11 4.97 1.68
CA LEU A 31 6.26 5.56 0.64
C LEU A 31 6.93 6.82 0.09
N SER A 32 6.68 7.11 -1.18
CA SER A 32 7.20 8.31 -1.83
C SER A 32 6.22 8.82 -2.90
N TRP A 33 6.32 10.10 -3.19
CA TRP A 33 5.63 10.71 -4.33
C TRP A 33 6.60 11.67 -5.02
N GLU A 34 6.69 11.55 -6.34
CA GLU A 34 7.49 12.45 -7.17
C GLU A 34 6.70 12.81 -8.43
N GLU A 35 6.94 13.99 -9.01
CA GLU A 35 6.20 14.46 -10.19
C GLU A 35 6.35 13.53 -11.41
N ASP A 36 7.53 12.92 -11.57
CA ASP A 36 7.86 12.08 -12.73
C ASP A 36 7.34 10.64 -12.61
N THR A 37 7.24 10.12 -11.38
CA THR A 37 6.95 8.69 -11.12
C THR A 37 5.60 8.47 -10.42
N GLY A 38 5.00 9.52 -9.86
CA GLY A 38 3.77 9.46 -9.07
C GLY A 38 4.00 8.80 -7.71
N TYR A 39 2.95 8.17 -7.18
CA TYR A 39 3.05 7.43 -5.93
C TYR A 39 3.83 6.13 -6.12
N THR A 40 4.83 5.95 -5.27
CA THR A 40 5.65 4.74 -5.23
C THR A 40 5.84 4.27 -3.79
N ALA A 41 6.24 3.01 -3.66
CA ALA A 41 6.71 2.48 -2.38
C ALA A 41 7.99 1.66 -2.60
N GLU A 42 9.05 1.97 -1.86
CA GLU A 42 10.20 1.07 -1.75
C GLU A 42 9.89 -0.01 -0.73
N VAL A 43 10.09 -1.27 -1.11
CA VAL A 43 9.92 -2.42 -0.24
C VAL A 43 11.27 -3.10 -0.07
N HIS A 44 11.77 -3.19 1.16
CA HIS A 44 12.97 -3.92 1.50
C HIS A 44 12.62 -5.21 2.25
N VAL A 45 13.04 -6.36 1.70
CA VAL A 45 12.80 -7.69 2.27
C VAL A 45 13.98 -8.61 1.98
N GLN A 46 14.48 -9.31 3.00
CA GLN A 46 15.59 -10.26 2.89
C GLN A 46 16.82 -9.72 2.13
N GLY A 47 17.19 -8.45 2.35
CA GLY A 47 18.35 -7.82 1.72
C GLY A 47 18.14 -7.44 0.26
N ARG A 48 16.89 -7.37 -0.22
CA ARG A 48 16.54 -6.91 -1.57
C ARG A 48 15.52 -5.79 -1.50
N SER A 49 15.78 -4.70 -2.20
CA SER A 49 14.82 -3.63 -2.43
C SER A 49 14.06 -3.83 -3.74
N GLN A 50 12.80 -3.44 -3.74
CA GLN A 50 11.91 -3.42 -4.91
C GLN A 50 11.04 -2.15 -4.82
N TYR A 51 10.91 -1.44 -5.94
CA TYR A 51 9.92 -0.37 -6.05
C TYR A 51 8.58 -0.92 -6.54
N LEU A 52 7.51 -0.44 -5.91
CA LEU A 52 6.13 -0.63 -6.30
C LEU A 52 5.59 0.67 -6.89
N VAL A 53 4.84 0.57 -7.98
CA VAL A 53 4.10 1.71 -8.54
C VAL A 53 2.72 1.80 -7.87
N GLU A 54 2.06 2.95 -8.02
CA GLU A 54 0.70 3.21 -7.49
C GLU A 54 -0.28 2.06 -7.76
N ALA A 55 -0.21 1.42 -8.92
CA ALA A 55 -1.09 0.30 -9.23
C ALA A 55 -0.94 -0.89 -8.26
N ASN A 56 0.30 -1.21 -7.86
CA ASN A 56 0.58 -2.25 -6.87
C ASN A 56 0.17 -1.83 -5.46
N MET A 57 0.37 -0.55 -5.11
CA MET A 57 -0.06 0.00 -3.82
C MET A 57 -1.59 -0.09 -3.66
N ILE A 58 -2.34 0.27 -4.70
CA ILE A 58 -3.80 0.15 -4.70
C ILE A 58 -4.24 -1.33 -4.61
N GLU A 59 -3.57 -2.27 -5.29
CA GLU A 59 -3.87 -3.70 -5.11
C GLU A 59 -3.72 -4.13 -3.64
N ALA A 60 -2.63 -3.73 -2.99
CA ALA A 60 -2.41 -4.02 -1.58
C ALA A 60 -3.52 -3.44 -0.68
N ILE A 61 -3.93 -2.19 -0.92
CA ILE A 61 -5.02 -1.53 -0.20
C ILE A 61 -6.36 -2.26 -0.40
N LEU A 62 -6.69 -2.66 -1.63
CA LEU A 62 -7.92 -3.40 -1.91
C LEU A 62 -7.97 -4.75 -1.17
N ARG A 63 -6.83 -5.44 -1.10
CA ARG A 63 -6.71 -6.69 -0.31
C ARG A 63 -6.88 -6.43 1.18
N TYR A 64 -6.27 -5.38 1.70
CA TYR A 64 -6.38 -4.97 3.10
C TYR A 64 -7.81 -4.60 3.50
N LEU A 65 -8.51 -3.84 2.66
CA LEU A 65 -9.93 -3.55 2.83
C LEU A 65 -10.78 -4.82 2.91
N HIS A 66 -10.47 -5.81 2.06
CA HIS A 66 -11.19 -7.07 2.07
C HIS A 66 -10.85 -7.94 3.29
N SER A 67 -9.57 -8.07 3.67
CA SER A 67 -9.15 -8.97 4.75
C SER A 67 -9.42 -8.42 6.14
N GLU A 68 -9.13 -7.12 6.38
CA GLU A 68 -9.22 -6.53 7.72
C GLU A 68 -10.58 -5.86 7.98
N TYR A 69 -11.23 -5.34 6.94
CA TYR A 69 -12.50 -4.62 7.06
C TYR A 69 -13.70 -5.34 6.44
N ASN A 70 -13.49 -6.46 5.74
CA ASN A 70 -14.53 -7.16 4.97
C ASN A 70 -15.28 -6.22 3.98
N ILE A 71 -14.55 -5.23 3.45
CA ILE A 71 -15.05 -4.26 2.45
C ILE A 71 -14.55 -4.69 1.07
N ARG A 72 -15.49 -4.92 0.15
CA ARG A 72 -15.19 -5.18 -1.25
C ARG A 72 -15.23 -3.89 -2.06
N ALA A 73 -14.09 -3.22 -2.17
CA ALA A 73 -13.89 -2.05 -3.03
C ALA A 73 -13.32 -2.44 -4.41
N TYR A 74 -13.48 -1.55 -5.38
CA TYR A 74 -12.87 -1.62 -6.70
C TYR A 74 -11.81 -0.53 -6.88
N ARG A 75 -10.94 -0.68 -7.89
CA ARG A 75 -9.82 0.24 -8.14
C ARG A 75 -10.29 1.69 -8.28
N GLU A 76 -11.40 1.91 -8.99
CA GLU A 76 -11.94 3.25 -9.27
C GLU A 76 -12.45 3.96 -8.00
N GLN A 77 -12.62 3.22 -6.91
CA GLN A 77 -13.07 3.75 -5.63
C GLN A 77 -11.92 4.13 -4.70
N VAL A 78 -10.66 3.84 -5.05
CA VAL A 78 -9.49 4.10 -4.22
C VAL A 78 -8.58 5.11 -4.93
N ARG A 79 -8.28 6.22 -4.25
CA ARG A 79 -7.34 7.24 -4.72
C ARG A 79 -6.30 7.54 -3.65
N LEU A 80 -5.04 7.66 -4.03
CA LEU A 80 -3.99 8.19 -3.16
C LEU A 80 -4.00 9.72 -3.20
N ASP A 81 -3.80 10.32 -2.04
CA ASP A 81 -3.80 11.77 -1.85
C ASP A 81 -2.60 12.15 -0.97
N LEU A 82 -1.91 13.23 -1.32
CA LEU A 82 -0.78 13.76 -0.58
C LEU A 82 -1.11 15.18 -0.15
N ASP A 83 -1.21 15.39 1.17
CA ASP A 83 -1.25 16.70 1.80
C ASP A 83 0.02 16.87 2.65
N GLU A 84 -0.02 16.51 3.93
CA GLU A 84 1.18 16.37 4.77
C GLU A 84 1.78 14.96 4.71
N GLU A 85 0.92 13.94 4.59
CA GLU A 85 1.27 12.52 4.47
C GLU A 85 0.45 11.89 3.35
N ILE A 86 0.89 10.72 2.88
CA ILE A 86 0.15 9.95 1.88
C ILE A 86 -1.03 9.25 2.57
N THR A 87 -2.24 9.52 2.10
CA THR A 87 -3.47 8.85 2.54
C THR A 87 -4.18 8.17 1.39
N ALA A 88 -5.05 7.21 1.69
CA ALA A 88 -5.90 6.57 0.69
C ALA A 88 -7.37 6.90 0.95
N ILE A 89 -7.99 7.58 -0.01
CA ILE A 89 -9.41 7.93 0.02
C ILE A 89 -10.19 6.80 -0.66
N VAL A 90 -11.10 6.19 0.10
CA VAL A 90 -11.95 5.09 -0.36
C VAL A 90 -13.41 5.56 -0.45
N GLN A 91 -13.96 5.58 -1.66
CA GLN A 91 -15.34 5.95 -1.97
C GLN A 91 -16.22 4.70 -2.04
N THR A 92 -16.68 4.25 -0.87
CA THR A 92 -17.64 3.13 -0.72
C THR A 92 -19.08 3.57 -0.93
#